data_AF-A0A9P6PDC7-F1
#
_entry.id   AF-A0A9P6PDC7-F1
#
_cell.length_a   1.000
_cell.length_b   1.000
_cell.length_c   1.000
_cell.angle_alpha   90.00
_cell.angle_beta   90.00
_cell.angle_gamma   90.00
#
_symmetry.space_group_name_H-M   'P 1'
#
loop_
_entity.id
_entity.type
_entity.pdbx_description
1 polymer ?
#
loop_
_entity_poly.entity_id
_entity_poly.type
_entity_poly.pdbx_seq_one_letter_code
_entity_poly.pdbx_strand_id
1 'polypeptide(L)'
;MYYSAYWVPIACTFVVVPVIPNIPLAYNLFRLYSHYKAYKGAQHLQFLSYHSRLQYASHDVLDKVLENIPLSSASDVSFPTEVSDAFKESGAKPKLHVLQDDIPGVLDLGTINKLAHELEVPALELELKRARFQILSETAHQRFDGRKSST
;
A
#
# COMPACT_ATOMS: atom_id res chain seq x y z
N MET A 1 9.34 -7.44 17.44
CA MET A 1 10.09 -8.72 17.29
C MET A 1 10.75 -9.18 18.58
N TYR A 2 11.31 -8.30 19.43
CA TYR A 2 11.99 -8.72 20.66
C TYR A 2 11.09 -9.46 21.66
N TYR A 3 9.88 -8.97 21.92
CA TYR A 3 8.97 -9.60 22.87
C TYR A 3 8.62 -11.06 22.53
N SER A 4 8.28 -11.39 21.27
CA SER A 4 7.96 -12.79 20.91
C SER A 4 9.18 -13.72 20.99
N ALA A 5 10.39 -13.22 20.73
CA ALA A 5 11.61 -14.02 20.82
C ALA A 5 11.96 -14.43 22.28
N TYR A 6 11.67 -13.56 23.26
CA TYR A 6 11.87 -13.87 24.69
C TYR A 6 10.82 -14.86 25.23
N TRP A 7 9.58 -14.83 24.71
CA TRP A 7 8.52 -15.73 25.17
C TRP A 7 8.55 -17.12 24.55
N VAL A 8 9.27 -17.35 23.43
CA VAL A 8 9.41 -18.67 22.80
C VAL A 8 10.08 -19.72 23.70
N PRO A 9 11.25 -19.47 24.35
CA PRO A 9 11.85 -20.46 25.24
C PRO A 9 11.00 -20.73 26.49
N ILE A 10 10.31 -19.71 27.01
CA ILE A 10 9.39 -19.83 28.15
C ILE A 10 8.14 -20.63 27.76
N ALA A 11 7.58 -20.41 26.56
CA ALA A 11 6.47 -21.22 26.07
C ALA A 11 6.89 -22.66 25.73
N CYS A 12 8.17 -22.87 25.36
CA CYS A 12 8.73 -24.19 25.07
C CYS A 12 8.77 -25.10 26.30
N THR A 13 8.96 -24.55 27.52
CA THR A 13 8.94 -25.36 28.75
C THR A 13 7.55 -25.90 29.08
N PHE A 14 6.48 -25.25 28.62
CA PHE A 14 5.09 -25.71 28.78
C PHE A 14 4.65 -26.76 27.76
N VAL A 15 5.47 -27.11 26.75
CA VAL A 15 5.22 -28.23 25.82
C VAL A 15 5.15 -29.58 26.56
N VAL A 16 5.82 -29.68 27.71
CA VAL A 16 5.94 -30.92 28.50
C VAL A 16 4.66 -31.22 29.31
N VAL A 17 3.74 -30.25 29.49
CA VAL A 17 2.49 -30.44 30.25
C VAL A 17 1.32 -30.67 29.28
N PRO A 18 0.77 -31.90 29.17
CA PRO A 18 -0.12 -32.29 28.07
C PRO A 18 -1.60 -31.89 28.27
N VAL A 19 -1.91 -30.85 29.04
CA VAL A 19 -3.30 -30.53 29.45
C VAL A 19 -4.02 -29.56 28.49
N ILE A 20 -3.29 -28.73 27.72
CA ILE A 20 -3.86 -27.73 26.81
C ILE A 20 -3.11 -27.77 25.46
N PRO A 21 -3.79 -27.81 24.29
CA PRO A 21 -3.12 -27.71 23.00
C PRO A 21 -2.32 -26.40 22.91
N ASN A 22 -1.03 -26.50 22.56
CA ASN A 22 -0.05 -25.41 22.65
C ASN A 22 -0.18 -24.37 21.50
N ILE A 23 -1.38 -23.78 21.37
CA ILE A 23 -1.71 -22.69 20.45
C ILE A 23 -0.81 -21.45 20.67
N PRO A 24 -0.45 -21.06 21.91
CA PRO A 24 0.44 -19.91 22.14
C PRO A 24 1.84 -20.11 21.54
N LEU A 25 2.42 -21.31 21.63
CA LEU A 25 3.73 -21.60 21.02
C LEU A 25 3.63 -21.63 19.50
N ALA A 26 2.63 -22.31 18.95
CA ALA A 26 2.42 -22.36 17.50
C ALA A 26 2.27 -20.95 16.88
N TYR A 27 1.51 -20.06 17.52
CA TYR A 27 1.35 -18.67 17.08
C TYR A 27 2.65 -17.86 17.16
N ASN A 28 3.42 -18.00 18.25
CA ASN A 28 4.69 -17.28 18.40
C ASN A 28 5.75 -17.75 17.40
N LEU A 29 5.83 -19.06 17.12
CA LEU A 29 6.70 -19.60 16.07
C LEU A 29 6.29 -19.12 14.68
N PHE A 30 4.99 -19.17 14.36
CA PHE A 30 4.46 -18.66 13.09
C PHE A 30 4.77 -17.16 12.91
N ARG A 31 4.61 -16.37 13.97
CA ARG A 31 4.91 -14.93 13.95
C ARG A 31 6.40 -14.66 13.74
N LEU A 32 7.28 -15.43 14.39
CA LEU A 32 8.72 -15.31 14.20
C LEU A 32 9.15 -15.71 12.78
N TYR A 33 8.61 -16.81 12.25
CA TYR A 33 8.88 -17.28 10.89
C TYR A 33 8.41 -16.27 9.84
N SER A 34 7.21 -15.70 9.98
CA SER A 34 6.68 -14.69 9.06
C SER A 34 7.56 -13.45 9.02
N HIS A 35 8.05 -12.99 10.17
CA HIS A 35 8.98 -11.86 10.24
C HIS A 35 10.36 -12.20 9.65
N TYR A 36 10.88 -13.40 9.89
CA TYR A 36 12.13 -13.84 9.27
C TYR A 36 12.02 -13.89 7.74
N LYS A 37 10.94 -14.45 7.21
CA LYS A 37 10.65 -14.51 5.78
C LYS A 37 10.55 -13.10 5.18
N ALA A 38 9.87 -12.17 5.84
CA ALA A 38 9.79 -10.78 5.42
C ALA A 38 11.16 -10.08 5.41
N TYR A 39 11.97 -10.27 6.45
CA TYR A 39 13.32 -9.71 6.54
C TYR A 39 14.23 -10.25 5.43
N LYS A 40 14.19 -11.56 5.17
CA LYS A 40 14.95 -12.18 4.07
C LYS A 40 14.49 -11.69 2.70
N GLY A 41 13.18 -11.50 2.50
CA GLY A 41 12.64 -10.89 1.29
C GLY A 41 13.15 -9.45 1.09
N ALA A 42 13.15 -8.64 2.14
CA ALA A 42 13.68 -7.28 2.09
C ALA A 42 15.18 -7.24 1.78
N GLN A 43 15.98 -8.13 2.40
CA GLN A 43 17.41 -8.27 2.06
C GLN A 43 17.62 -8.64 0.58
N HIS A 44 16.79 -9.53 0.04
CA HIS A 44 16.88 -9.91 -1.36
C HIS A 44 16.54 -8.75 -2.31
N LEU A 45 15.49 -7.98 -2.01
CA LEU A 45 15.14 -6.77 -2.77
C LEU A 45 16.26 -5.71 -2.69
N GLN A 46 16.84 -5.52 -1.51
CA GLN A 46 17.98 -4.60 -1.33
C GLN A 46 19.19 -5.05 -2.17
N PHE A 47 19.46 -6.36 -2.22
CA PHE A 47 20.53 -6.90 -3.06
C PHE A 47 20.27 -6.64 -4.55
N LEU A 48 19.05 -6.88 -5.04
CA LEU A 48 18.68 -6.63 -6.44
C LEU A 48 18.82 -5.14 -6.82
N SER A 49 18.41 -4.26 -5.92
CA SER A 49 18.53 -2.80 -6.08
C SER A 49 20.00 -2.35 -6.10
N TYR A 50 20.79 -2.78 -5.11
CA TYR A 50 22.20 -2.39 -4.98
C TYR A 50 23.07 -2.85 -6.15
N HIS A 51 22.79 -4.03 -6.70
CA HIS A 51 23.55 -4.57 -7.84
C HIS A 51 22.97 -4.17 -9.20
N SER A 52 22.01 -3.24 -9.23
CA SER A 52 21.36 -2.73 -10.45
C SER A 52 20.92 -3.84 -11.42
N ARG A 53 20.47 -5.00 -10.89
CA ARG A 53 20.00 -6.13 -11.71
C ARG A 53 18.56 -5.96 -12.17
N LEU A 54 17.95 -4.82 -11.86
CA LEU A 54 16.63 -4.44 -12.36
C LEU A 54 16.80 -3.89 -13.77
N GLN A 55 16.35 -4.66 -14.75
CA GLN A 55 16.28 -4.21 -16.13
C GLN A 55 14.89 -3.64 -16.38
N TYR A 56 14.85 -2.38 -16.79
CA TYR A 56 13.61 -1.77 -17.29
C TYR A 56 13.38 -2.28 -18.71
N ALA A 57 12.23 -2.89 -18.93
CA ALA A 57 11.77 -3.27 -20.26
C ALA A 57 10.65 -2.31 -20.66
N SER A 58 10.74 -1.76 -21.87
CA SER A 58 9.62 -1.07 -22.50
C SER A 58 8.54 -2.10 -22.83
N HIS A 59 7.28 -1.71 -22.67
CA HIS A 59 6.15 -2.59 -22.96
C HIS A 59 5.13 -1.80 -23.78
N ASP A 60 5.17 -1.98 -25.10
CA ASP A 60 4.38 -1.20 -26.07
C ASP A 60 2.89 -1.12 -25.71
N VAL A 61 2.35 -2.19 -25.12
CA VAL A 61 0.94 -2.25 -24.72
C VAL A 61 0.64 -1.30 -23.56
N LEU A 62 1.54 -1.20 -22.59
CA LEU A 62 1.40 -0.30 -21.45
C LEU A 62 1.51 1.16 -21.90
N ASP A 63 2.47 1.43 -22.79
CA ASP A 63 2.72 2.76 -23.33
C ASP A 63 1.49 3.28 -24.09
N LYS A 64 0.87 2.45 -24.95
CA LYS A 64 -0.37 2.80 -25.66
C LYS A 64 -1.54 3.11 -24.72
N VAL A 65 -1.69 2.35 -23.63
CA VAL A 65 -2.77 2.61 -22.67
C VAL A 65 -2.51 3.92 -21.93
N LEU A 66 -1.25 4.21 -21.58
CA LEU A 66 -0.86 5.40 -20.82
C LEU A 66 -0.89 6.69 -21.65
N GLU A 67 -0.51 6.64 -22.93
CA GLU A 67 -0.48 7.79 -23.85
C GLU A 67 -1.86 8.44 -24.04
N ASN A 68 -2.94 7.65 -23.94
CA ASN A 68 -4.31 8.13 -24.13
C ASN A 68 -4.91 8.80 -22.88
N ILE A 69 -4.13 8.93 -21.80
CA ILE A 69 -4.62 9.39 -20.51
C ILE A 69 -4.13 10.81 -20.25
N PRO A 70 -5.04 11.78 -20.06
CA PRO A 70 -4.66 13.12 -19.61
C PRO A 70 -4.28 13.07 -18.14
N LEU A 71 -3.00 12.79 -17.85
CA LEU A 71 -2.46 12.81 -16.50
C LEU A 71 -2.09 14.25 -16.12
N SER A 72 -2.65 14.74 -15.01
CA SER A 72 -2.30 16.03 -14.45
C SER A 72 -1.22 15.87 -13.37
N SER A 73 -0.39 16.89 -13.19
CA SER A 73 0.54 16.94 -12.06
C SER A 73 -0.24 17.01 -10.74
N ALA A 74 0.32 16.49 -9.65
CA ALA A 74 -0.33 16.45 -8.33
C ALA A 74 -0.81 17.84 -7.85
N SER A 75 -0.12 18.90 -8.28
CA SER A 75 -0.44 20.31 -8.01
C SER A 75 -1.76 20.77 -8.64
N ASP A 76 -2.12 20.19 -9.78
CA ASP A 76 -3.18 20.66 -10.68
C ASP A 76 -4.45 19.78 -10.62
N VAL A 77 -4.43 18.72 -9.80
CA VAL A 77 -5.59 17.84 -9.60
C VAL A 77 -6.73 18.64 -8.95
N SER A 78 -7.85 18.74 -9.67
CA SER A 78 -9.06 19.38 -9.17
C SER A 78 -9.83 18.44 -8.25
N PHE A 79 -9.73 18.67 -6.95
CA PHE A 79 -10.53 17.96 -5.96
C PHE A 79 -11.97 18.50 -5.93
N PRO A 80 -12.99 17.64 -5.80
CA PRO A 80 -14.37 18.06 -5.59
C PRO A 80 -14.51 18.94 -4.33
N THR A 81 -15.42 19.91 -4.35
CA THR A 81 -15.68 20.84 -3.24
C THR A 81 -16.00 20.11 -1.93
N GLU A 82 -16.68 18.96 -2.02
CA GLU A 82 -17.03 18.08 -0.91
C GLU A 82 -15.80 17.60 -0.10
N VAL A 83 -14.65 17.41 -0.77
CA VAL A 83 -13.41 17.05 -0.09
C VAL A 83 -12.94 18.22 0.77
N SER A 84 -12.94 19.44 0.23
CA SER A 84 -12.51 20.64 0.96
C SER A 84 -13.39 20.93 2.18
N ASP A 85 -14.68 20.64 2.10
CA ASP A 85 -15.62 20.87 3.20
C ASP A 85 -15.50 19.78 4.27
N ALA A 86 -15.26 18.52 3.88
CA ALA A 86 -14.96 17.44 4.82
C ALA A 86 -13.72 17.73 5.68
N PHE A 87 -12.69 18.38 5.11
CA PHE A 87 -11.49 18.80 5.86
C PHE A 87 -11.75 19.99 6.80
N LYS A 88 -12.68 20.90 6.48
CA LYS A 88 -13.06 22.02 7.35
C LYS A 88 -13.94 21.56 8.53
N GLU A 89 -14.83 20.59 8.29
CA GLU A 89 -15.78 20.12 9.31
C GLU A 89 -15.19 19.05 10.24
N SER A 90 -14.27 18.20 9.75
CA SER A 90 -13.71 17.08 10.51
C SER A 90 -12.27 17.36 10.97
N GLY A 91 -12.12 17.92 12.18
CA GLY A 91 -10.82 18.30 12.77
C GLY A 91 -9.78 17.19 13.04
N ALA A 92 -9.91 15.98 12.47
CA ALA A 92 -8.86 14.95 12.60
C ALA A 92 -8.86 13.86 11.51
N LYS A 93 -10.01 13.44 10.98
CA LYS A 93 -10.11 12.40 9.93
C LYS A 93 -11.33 12.62 9.03
N PRO A 94 -11.18 13.32 7.89
CA PRO A 94 -12.27 13.46 6.94
C PRO A 94 -12.62 12.10 6.31
N LYS A 95 -13.92 11.85 6.12
CA LYS A 95 -14.40 10.68 5.38
C LYS A 95 -14.25 10.94 3.89
N LEU A 96 -13.17 10.46 3.29
CA LEU A 96 -12.81 10.70 1.89
C LEU A 96 -13.47 9.68 0.93
N HIS A 97 -14.73 9.31 1.14
CA HIS A 97 -15.39 8.30 0.30
C HIS A 97 -15.49 8.75 -1.17
N VAL A 98 -15.61 10.05 -1.39
CA VAL A 98 -15.65 10.72 -2.71
C VAL A 98 -14.35 10.52 -3.51
N LEU A 99 -13.22 10.20 -2.86
CA LEU A 99 -11.97 9.89 -3.58
C LEU A 99 -11.97 8.51 -4.24
N GLN A 100 -12.99 7.68 -3.97
CA GLN A 100 -13.14 6.39 -4.61
C GLN A 100 -13.69 6.51 -6.03
N ASP A 101 -14.40 7.61 -6.33
CA ASP A 101 -14.95 7.90 -7.65
C ASP A 101 -13.88 8.46 -8.61
N ASP A 102 -14.22 8.53 -9.89
CA ASP A 102 -13.32 9.05 -10.93
C ASP A 102 -13.13 10.57 -10.81
N ILE A 103 -11.87 10.97 -10.77
CA ILE A 103 -11.46 12.38 -10.65
C ILE A 103 -10.69 12.73 -11.93
N PRO A 104 -11.03 13.85 -12.60
CA PRO A 104 -10.33 14.28 -13.80
C PRO A 104 -8.85 14.56 -13.51
N GLY A 105 -7.97 14.17 -14.43
CA GLY A 105 -6.51 14.32 -14.30
C GLY A 105 -5.82 13.19 -13.52
N VAL A 106 -6.57 12.16 -13.08
CA VAL A 106 -6.06 10.99 -12.35
C VAL A 106 -6.43 9.72 -13.11
N LEU A 107 -5.69 8.63 -12.87
CA LEU A 107 -6.01 7.31 -13.43
C LEU A 107 -7.45 6.89 -13.07
N ASP A 108 -8.27 6.67 -14.10
CA ASP A 108 -9.67 6.25 -14.00
C ASP A 108 -9.78 4.75 -13.64
N LEU A 109 -10.85 4.39 -12.92
CA LEU A 109 -11.14 3.01 -12.52
C LEU A 109 -11.33 2.08 -13.74
N GLY A 110 -11.96 2.57 -14.80
CA GLY A 110 -12.14 1.80 -16.04
C GLY A 110 -10.81 1.48 -16.71
N THR A 111 -9.88 2.43 -16.67
CA THR A 111 -8.52 2.26 -17.18
C THR A 111 -7.70 1.28 -16.33
N ILE A 112 -7.82 1.33 -14.99
CA ILE A 112 -7.17 0.37 -14.10
C ILE A 112 -7.60 -1.07 -14.41
N ASN A 113 -8.89 -1.28 -14.64
CA ASN A 113 -9.41 -2.60 -15.01
C ASN A 113 -8.85 -3.07 -16.36
N LYS A 114 -8.76 -2.17 -17.35
CA LYS A 114 -8.15 -2.48 -18.66
C LYS A 114 -6.68 -2.87 -18.52
N LEU A 115 -5.90 -2.12 -17.72
CA LEU A 115 -4.49 -2.43 -17.45
C LEU A 115 -4.31 -3.80 -16.81
N ALA A 116 -5.14 -4.14 -15.82
CA ALA A 116 -5.05 -5.43 -15.14
C ALA A 116 -5.38 -6.61 -16.08
N HIS A 117 -6.35 -6.43 -16.97
CA HIS A 117 -6.72 -7.43 -17.97
C HIS A 117 -5.61 -7.60 -19.02
N GLU A 118 -5.09 -6.49 -19.55
CA GLU A 118 -4.11 -6.48 -20.63
C GLU A 118 -2.74 -7.01 -20.20
N LEU A 119 -2.37 -6.79 -18.93
CA LEU A 119 -1.15 -7.34 -18.33
C LEU A 119 -1.31 -8.77 -17.81
N GLU A 120 -2.52 -9.35 -17.89
CA GLU A 120 -2.86 -10.67 -17.33
C GLU A 120 -2.58 -10.79 -15.82
N VAL A 121 -2.60 -9.67 -15.09
CA VAL A 121 -2.36 -9.62 -13.63
C VAL A 121 -3.61 -9.11 -12.91
N PRO A 122 -4.57 -9.97 -12.53
CA PRO A 122 -5.81 -9.54 -11.89
C PRO A 122 -5.59 -8.90 -10.52
N ALA A 123 -4.54 -9.30 -9.79
CA ALA A 123 -4.18 -8.71 -8.50
C ALA A 123 -3.77 -7.22 -8.61
N LEU A 124 -3.34 -6.78 -9.79
CA LEU A 124 -2.87 -5.42 -10.03
C LEU A 124 -4.00 -4.40 -9.90
N GLU A 125 -5.23 -4.78 -10.27
CA GLU A 125 -6.40 -3.91 -10.19
C GLU A 125 -6.62 -3.37 -8.77
N LEU A 126 -6.59 -4.27 -7.78
CA LEU A 126 -6.78 -3.93 -6.38
C LEU A 126 -5.64 -3.06 -5.85
N GLU A 127 -4.40 -3.39 -6.18
CA GLU A 127 -3.23 -2.64 -5.72
C GLU A 127 -3.19 -1.23 -6.35
N LEU A 128 -3.55 -1.07 -7.63
CA LEU A 128 -3.64 0.23 -8.29
C LEU A 128 -4.77 1.09 -7.69
N LYS A 129 -5.96 0.51 -7.46
CA LYS A 129 -7.06 1.22 -6.79
C LYS A 129 -6.66 1.70 -5.39
N ARG A 130 -5.96 0.85 -4.63
CA ARG A 130 -5.43 1.20 -3.31
C ARG A 130 -4.37 2.30 -3.39
N ALA A 131 -3.40 2.17 -4.29
CA ALA A 131 -2.33 3.15 -4.46
C ALA A 131 -2.88 4.52 -4.90
N ARG A 132 -3.81 4.53 -5.85
CA ARG A 132 -4.55 5.74 -6.27
C ARG A 132 -5.20 6.43 -5.07
N PHE A 133 -5.96 5.69 -4.27
CA PHE A 133 -6.62 6.24 -3.09
C PHE A 133 -5.61 6.80 -2.08
N GLN A 134 -4.51 6.09 -1.83
CA GLN A 134 -3.44 6.54 -0.92
C GLN A 134 -2.86 7.88 -1.39
N ILE A 135 -2.47 7.98 -2.67
CA ILE A 135 -1.89 9.19 -3.24
C ILE A 135 -2.89 10.36 -3.17
N LEU A 136 -4.15 10.14 -3.55
CA LEU A 136 -5.16 11.20 -3.51
C LEU A 136 -5.47 11.64 -2.08
N SER A 137 -5.57 10.69 -1.14
CA SER A 137 -5.79 11.01 0.26
C SER A 137 -4.63 11.82 0.83
N GLU A 138 -3.39 11.43 0.54
CA GLU A 138 -2.20 12.15 1.00
C GLU A 138 -2.13 13.54 0.37
N THR A 139 -2.38 13.66 -0.94
CA THR A 139 -2.39 14.95 -1.64
C THR A 139 -3.47 15.88 -1.07
N ALA A 140 -4.67 15.36 -0.78
CA ALA A 140 -5.73 16.12 -0.15
C ALA A 140 -5.34 16.56 1.28
N HIS A 141 -4.74 15.68 2.08
CA HIS A 141 -4.19 16.04 3.40
C HIS A 141 -3.13 17.15 3.29
N GLN A 142 -2.19 17.05 2.34
CA GLN A 142 -1.16 18.08 2.15
C GLN A 142 -1.78 19.44 1.75
N ARG A 143 -2.82 19.43 0.92
CA ARG A 143 -3.47 20.65 0.40
C ARG A 143 -4.42 21.32 1.40
N PHE A 144 -5.14 20.53 2.20
CA PHE A 144 -6.24 21.04 3.05
C PHE A 144 -5.97 20.98 4.55
N ASP A 145 -5.11 20.08 5.04
CA ASP A 145 -4.76 19.99 6.48
C ASP A 145 -3.67 21.03 6.86
N GLY A 146 -3.01 21.66 5.88
CA GLY A 146 -2.08 22.78 6.11
C GLY A 146 -0.84 22.47 6.96
N ARG A 147 -0.60 21.21 7.37
CA ARG A 147 0.46 20.85 8.34
C ARG A 147 1.88 20.69 7.77
N LYS A 148 2.15 21.04 6.51
CA LYS A 148 3.50 20.92 5.92
C LYS A 148 3.91 22.11 5.05
N SER A 149 3.77 23.34 5.55
CA SER A 149 4.51 24.50 5.03
C SER A 149 5.71 24.91 5.91
N SER A 150 6.16 24.04 6.81
CA SER A 150 7.31 24.33 7.69
C SER A 150 8.18 23.10 7.95
N THR A 151 9.07 22.76 7.01
CA THR A 151 10.50 22.43 7.26
C THR A 151 11.22 22.11 5.97
#